data_AF-A0A537VZG2-F1
#
_entry.id   AF-A0A537VZG2-F1
#
_cell.length_a   1.000
_cell.length_b   1.000
_cell.length_c   1.000
_cell.angle_alpha   90.00
_cell.angle_beta   90.00
_cell.angle_gamma   90.00
#
_symmetry.space_group_name_H-M   'P 1'
#
loop_
_entity.id
_entity.type
_entity.pdbx_description
1 polymer ?
#
loop_
_entity_poly.entity_id
_entity_poly.type
_entity_poly.pdbx_seq_one_letter_code
_entity_poly.pdbx_strand_id
1 'polypeptide(L)'
;MEMMLTTAARRISGPFLRFSLAVILAWIGALKFVDPSPVVGLLQASLPFLAFNVFVYLLGTVEIVVAVLLVTGIALPYAGLATVGLFAGTLTIFAIAPAVTGFPALTLAGQFLLKDLGLMAAAVNVIAMAPASQALPAMPRSVAVEVH
;
A
#
# COMPACT_ATOMS: atom_id res chain seq x y z
N MET A 1 -27.67 -19.50 -1.60
CA MET A 1 -26.43 -19.49 -0.80
C MET A 1 -25.38 -18.54 -1.41
N GLU A 2 -24.91 -18.78 -2.64
CA GLU A 2 -23.84 -18.02 -3.31
C GLU A 2 -24.13 -16.50 -3.45
N MET A 3 -25.38 -16.15 -3.76
CA MET A 3 -25.78 -14.74 -3.91
C MET A 3 -25.71 -13.96 -2.57
N MET A 4 -25.98 -14.62 -1.45
CA MET A 4 -25.86 -14.02 -0.11
C MET A 4 -24.38 -13.86 0.28
N LEU A 5 -23.56 -14.90 0.01
CA LEU A 5 -22.12 -14.87 0.28
C LEU A 5 -21.41 -13.74 -0.48
N THR A 6 -21.65 -13.63 -1.79
CA THR A 6 -21.01 -12.59 -2.62
C THR A 6 -21.47 -11.18 -2.24
N THR A 7 -22.73 -11.02 -1.82
CA THR A 7 -23.26 -9.72 -1.40
C THR A 7 -22.67 -9.28 -0.06
N ALA A 8 -22.55 -10.19 0.90
CA ALA A 8 -21.86 -9.92 2.16
C ALA A 8 -20.38 -9.56 1.91
N ALA A 9 -19.68 -10.37 1.10
CA ALA A 9 -18.28 -10.14 0.76
C ALA A 9 -18.04 -8.78 0.10
N ARG A 10 -18.88 -8.37 -0.87
CA ARG A 10 -18.80 -7.05 -1.51
C ARG A 10 -18.97 -5.88 -0.55
N ARG A 11 -19.79 -6.03 0.50
CA ARG A 11 -20.02 -4.96 1.48
C ARG A 11 -18.83 -4.76 2.40
N ILE A 12 -18.16 -5.84 2.78
CA ILE A 12 -17.05 -5.78 3.74
C ILE A 12 -15.68 -5.68 3.09
N SER A 13 -15.51 -6.07 1.82
CA SER A 13 -14.20 -6.17 1.17
C SER A 13 -13.44 -4.85 1.18
N GLY A 14 -14.11 -3.75 0.82
CA GLY A 14 -13.51 -2.42 0.77
C GLY A 14 -12.95 -1.95 2.11
N PRO A 15 -13.80 -1.83 3.15
CA PRO A 15 -13.36 -1.49 4.49
C PRO A 15 -12.32 -2.48 5.02
N PHE A 16 -12.53 -3.78 4.86
CA PHE A 16 -11.63 -4.81 5.37
C PHE A 16 -10.22 -4.68 4.78
N LEU A 17 -10.11 -4.44 3.48
CA LEU A 17 -8.84 -4.24 2.78
C LEU A 17 -8.09 -3.00 3.30
N ARG A 18 -8.80 -1.89 3.46
CA ARG A 18 -8.23 -0.63 3.97
C ARG A 18 -7.76 -0.74 5.41
N PHE A 19 -8.59 -1.32 6.29
CA PHE A 19 -8.22 -1.52 7.69
C PHE A 19 -7.08 -2.53 7.84
N SER A 20 -7.06 -3.60 7.06
CA SER A 20 -5.96 -4.58 7.09
C SER A 20 -4.62 -3.93 6.72
N LEU A 21 -4.59 -3.16 5.62
CA LEU A 21 -3.38 -2.44 5.21
C LEU A 21 -2.96 -1.40 6.25
N ALA A 22 -3.91 -0.65 6.81
CA ALA A 22 -3.62 0.34 7.84
C ALA A 22 -3.03 -0.29 9.11
N VAL A 23 -3.62 -1.39 9.60
CA VAL A 23 -3.09 -2.11 10.76
C VAL A 23 -1.67 -2.59 10.49
N ILE A 24 -1.43 -3.20 9.33
CA ILE A 24 -0.08 -3.69 8.96
C ILE A 24 0.92 -2.53 8.94
N LEU A 25 0.63 -1.46 8.21
CA LEU A 25 1.52 -0.29 8.09
C LEU A 25 1.78 0.38 9.45
N ALA A 26 0.73 0.58 10.26
CA ALA A 26 0.87 1.17 11.59
C ALA A 26 1.74 0.30 12.49
N TRP A 27 1.58 -1.03 12.43
CA TRP A 27 2.33 -1.96 13.28
C TRP A 27 3.80 -2.02 12.87
N ILE A 28 4.10 -2.21 11.59
CA ILE A 28 5.49 -2.28 11.11
C ILE A 28 6.20 -0.94 11.26
N GLY A 29 5.47 0.18 11.07
CA GLY A 29 6.01 1.53 11.26
C GLY A 29 6.28 1.84 12.73
N ALA A 30 5.39 1.45 13.64
CA ALA A 30 5.58 1.63 15.08
C ALA A 30 6.80 0.85 15.59
N LEU A 31 7.01 -0.38 15.12
CA LEU A 31 8.16 -1.20 15.53
C LEU A 31 9.51 -0.56 15.19
N LYS A 32 9.59 0.28 14.15
CA LYS A 32 10.82 1.02 13.81
C LYS A 32 11.25 2.02 14.86
N PHE A 33 10.33 2.53 15.69
CA PHE A 33 10.65 3.42 16.81
C PHE A 33 11.03 2.66 18.08
N VAL A 34 10.65 1.37 18.18
CA VAL A 34 11.06 0.49 19.28
C VAL A 34 12.47 -0.02 19.05
N ASP A 35 12.73 -0.56 17.86
CA ASP A 35 14.05 -1.04 17.45
C ASP A 35 14.23 -0.88 15.93
N PRO A 36 15.03 0.10 15.46
CA PRO A 36 15.30 0.26 14.03
C PRO A 36 16.32 -0.74 13.50
N SER A 37 17.06 -1.46 14.36
CA SER A 37 18.21 -2.28 13.98
C SER A 37 17.91 -3.35 12.93
N PRO A 38 16.74 -4.02 12.90
CA PRO A 38 16.45 -5.02 11.88
C PRO A 38 16.35 -4.40 10.48
N VAL A 39 15.70 -3.23 10.39
CA VAL A 39 15.51 -2.50 9.12
C VAL A 39 16.83 -1.88 8.68
N VAL A 40 17.61 -1.32 9.61
CA VAL A 40 18.97 -0.84 9.30
C VAL A 40 19.83 -1.98 8.75
N GLY A 41 19.81 -3.17 9.37
CA GLY A 41 20.56 -4.33 8.90
C GLY A 41 20.15 -4.77 7.48
N LEU A 42 18.84 -4.78 7.19
CA LEU A 42 18.34 -5.05 5.84
C LEU A 42 18.79 -3.98 4.82
N LEU A 43 18.77 -2.70 5.22
CA LEU A 43 19.25 -1.61 4.38
C LEU A 43 20.77 -1.68 4.17
N GLN A 44 21.56 -2.04 5.18
CA GLN A 44 23.01 -2.24 5.03
C GLN A 44 23.31 -3.31 3.97
N ALA A 45 22.51 -4.36 3.93
CA ALA A 45 22.67 -5.45 2.96
C ALA A 45 22.16 -5.12 1.55
N SER A 46 21.38 -4.05 1.38
CA SER A 46 20.71 -3.72 0.10
C SER A 46 21.03 -2.31 -0.38
N LEU A 47 20.64 -1.28 0.38
CA LEU A 47 20.83 0.13 0.09
C LEU A 47 21.64 0.80 1.23
N PRO A 48 22.96 0.52 1.33
CA PRO A 48 23.76 0.92 2.49
C PRO A 48 23.81 2.44 2.71
N PHE A 49 23.66 3.23 1.65
CA PHE A 49 23.59 4.70 1.74
C PHE A 49 22.34 5.23 2.47
N LEU A 50 21.29 4.40 2.65
CA LEU A 50 20.09 4.72 3.42
C LEU A 50 20.07 4.08 4.82
N ALA A 51 21.10 3.33 5.16
CA ALA A 51 21.10 2.45 6.32
C ALA A 51 21.49 3.16 7.62
N PHE A 52 20.68 4.15 8.00
CA PHE A 52 20.84 4.94 9.22
C PHE A 52 19.51 5.16 9.92
N ASN A 53 19.53 5.27 11.26
CA ASN A 53 18.32 5.28 12.09
C ASN A 53 17.33 6.38 11.70
N VAL A 54 17.81 7.58 11.33
CA VAL A 54 16.96 8.69 10.93
C VAL A 54 16.10 8.34 9.71
N PHE A 55 16.66 7.68 8.70
CA PHE A 55 15.89 7.24 7.53
C PHE A 55 14.85 6.18 7.93
N VAL A 56 15.20 5.25 8.80
CA VAL A 56 14.28 4.22 9.29
C VAL A 56 13.11 4.84 10.07
N TYR A 57 13.37 5.86 10.90
CA TYR A 57 12.31 6.60 11.61
C TYR A 57 11.44 7.42 10.65
N LEU A 58 12.02 8.01 9.59
CA LEU A 58 11.25 8.70 8.55
C LEU A 58 10.35 7.72 7.80
N LEU A 59 10.85 6.54 7.41
CA LEU A 59 10.03 5.49 6.83
C LEU A 59 8.89 5.07 7.77
N GLY A 60 9.19 4.86 9.06
CA GLY A 60 8.18 4.55 10.08
C GLY A 60 7.10 5.63 10.20
N THR A 61 7.49 6.90 10.11
CA THR A 61 6.56 8.04 10.12
C THR A 61 5.65 8.01 8.90
N VAL A 62 6.22 7.79 7.70
CA VAL A 62 5.45 7.68 6.46
C VAL A 62 4.45 6.53 6.54
N GLU A 63 4.85 5.36 7.02
CA GLU A 63 3.96 4.21 7.19
C GLU A 63 2.78 4.52 8.12
N ILE A 64 3.02 5.17 9.26
CA ILE A 64 1.97 5.55 10.21
C ILE A 64 1.03 6.60 9.59
N VAL A 65 1.56 7.61 8.89
CA VAL A 65 0.75 8.62 8.21
C VAL A 65 -0.13 7.96 7.14
N VAL A 66 0.42 7.07 6.32
CA VAL A 66 -0.35 6.33 5.31
C VAL A 66 -1.43 5.45 5.95
N ALA A 67 -1.13 4.80 7.07
CA ALA A 67 -2.13 4.03 7.82
C ALA A 67 -3.31 4.90 8.28
N VAL A 68 -3.05 6.10 8.79
CA VAL A 68 -4.09 7.06 9.19
C VAL A 68 -4.92 7.49 7.96
N LEU A 69 -4.28 7.78 6.83
CA LEU A 69 -4.99 8.13 5.59
C LEU A 69 -5.88 6.98 5.09
N LEU A 70 -5.41 5.73 5.17
CA LEU A 70 -6.18 4.55 4.80
C LEU A 70 -7.43 4.35 5.68
N VAL A 71 -7.31 4.57 7.00
CA VAL A 71 -8.44 4.48 7.95
C VAL A 71 -9.43 5.61 7.71
N THR A 72 -8.96 6.85 7.66
CA THR A 72 -9.81 8.05 7.51
C THR A 72 -10.43 8.15 6.12
N GLY A 73 -9.79 7.58 5.09
CA GLY A 73 -10.22 7.69 3.70
C GLY A 73 -9.87 9.01 3.03
N ILE A 74 -9.11 9.84 3.71
CA ILE A 74 -8.61 11.11 3.17
C ILE A 74 -7.55 10.79 2.13
N ALA A 75 -7.63 11.42 0.95
CA ALA A 75 -6.64 11.26 -0.11
C ALA A 75 -6.40 9.78 -0.50
N LEU A 76 -7.45 8.96 -0.51
CA LEU A 76 -7.37 7.50 -0.64
C LEU A 76 -6.55 6.98 -1.85
N PRO A 77 -6.63 7.56 -3.07
CA PRO A 77 -5.74 7.17 -4.17
C PRO A 77 -4.26 7.34 -3.82
N TYR A 78 -3.90 8.44 -3.17
CA TYR A 78 -2.53 8.77 -2.81
C TYR A 78 -2.04 7.89 -1.66
N ALA A 79 -2.90 7.58 -0.68
CA ALA A 79 -2.59 6.60 0.36
C ALA A 79 -2.33 5.21 -0.24
N GLY A 80 -3.17 4.79 -1.19
CA GLY A 80 -2.96 3.55 -1.95
C GLY A 80 -1.63 3.56 -2.73
N LEU A 81 -1.34 4.65 -3.44
CA LEU A 81 -0.09 4.80 -4.20
C LEU A 81 1.15 4.78 -3.29
N ALA A 82 1.11 5.48 -2.16
CA ALA A 82 2.19 5.46 -1.17
C ALA A 82 2.38 4.04 -0.61
N THR A 83 1.30 3.32 -0.34
CA THR A 83 1.34 1.93 0.12
C THR A 83 1.98 1.01 -0.94
N VAL A 84 1.66 1.20 -2.22
CA VAL A 84 2.33 0.49 -3.33
C VAL A 84 3.83 0.78 -3.32
N GLY A 85 4.23 2.04 -3.18
CA GLY A 85 5.64 2.44 -3.12
C GLY A 85 6.40 1.80 -1.95
N LEU A 86 5.78 1.75 -0.76
CA LEU A 86 6.38 1.13 0.43
C LEU A 86 6.66 -0.37 0.20
N PHE A 87 5.67 -1.13 -0.29
CA PHE A 87 5.83 -2.56 -0.55
C PHE A 87 6.67 -2.87 -1.80
N ALA A 88 6.63 -2.02 -2.82
CA ALA A 88 7.56 -2.14 -3.95
C ALA A 88 9.02 -1.92 -3.51
N GLY A 89 9.24 -0.96 -2.60
CA GLY A 89 10.53 -0.72 -1.99
C GLY A 89 11.07 -1.95 -1.25
N THR A 90 10.24 -2.62 -0.45
CA THR A 90 10.65 -3.86 0.25
C THR A 90 10.91 -5.01 -0.72
N LEU A 91 10.07 -5.19 -1.75
CA LEU A 91 10.26 -6.22 -2.77
C LEU A 91 11.52 -6.02 -3.61
N THR A 92 12.01 -4.79 -3.74
CA THR A 92 13.26 -4.49 -4.46
C THR A 92 14.47 -5.20 -3.81
N ILE A 93 14.40 -5.57 -2.52
CA ILE A 93 15.42 -6.36 -1.82
C ILE A 93 15.68 -7.71 -2.51
N PHE A 94 14.69 -8.32 -3.16
CA PHE A 94 14.90 -9.56 -3.93
C PHE A 94 15.88 -9.38 -5.09
N ALA A 95 15.84 -8.21 -5.73
CA ALA A 95 16.72 -7.91 -6.86
C ALA A 95 18.11 -7.44 -6.41
N ILE A 96 18.15 -6.61 -5.36
CA ILE A 96 19.41 -5.98 -4.90
C ILE A 96 20.20 -6.89 -3.97
N ALA A 97 19.53 -7.64 -3.09
CA ALA A 97 20.15 -8.45 -2.05
C ALA A 97 19.56 -9.88 -2.00
N PRO A 98 19.65 -10.67 -3.09
CA PRO A 98 19.08 -12.02 -3.15
C PRO A 98 19.66 -12.98 -2.09
N ALA A 99 20.88 -12.73 -1.61
CA ALA A 99 21.49 -13.50 -0.53
C ALA A 99 20.70 -13.40 0.80
N VAL A 100 20.05 -12.26 1.06
CA VAL A 100 19.20 -12.06 2.25
C VAL A 100 17.89 -12.84 2.14
N THR A 101 17.35 -12.93 0.93
CA THR A 101 16.07 -13.61 0.66
C THR A 101 16.22 -15.11 0.47
N GLY A 102 17.43 -15.59 0.12
CA GLY A 102 17.70 -17.00 -0.21
C GLY A 102 17.21 -17.42 -1.60
N PHE A 103 16.90 -16.48 -2.49
CA PHE A 103 16.35 -16.79 -3.81
C PHE A 103 17.28 -17.73 -4.60
N PRO A 104 16.77 -18.84 -5.20
CA PRO A 104 15.35 -19.22 -5.37
C PRO A 104 14.74 -20.06 -4.23
N ALA A 105 15.54 -20.64 -3.33
CA ALA A 105 15.07 -21.42 -2.18
C ALA A 105 14.90 -20.53 -0.94
N LEU A 106 13.75 -19.83 -0.86
CA LEU A 106 13.55 -18.71 0.05
C LEU A 106 13.78 -19.05 1.54
N THR A 107 14.56 -18.20 2.21
CA THR A 107 14.68 -18.17 3.67
C THR A 107 13.36 -17.76 4.30
N LEU A 108 13.24 -17.93 5.63
CA LEU A 108 12.09 -17.41 6.39
C LEU A 108 11.88 -15.91 6.10
N ALA A 109 12.96 -15.12 6.11
CA ALA A 109 12.92 -13.69 5.79
C ALA A 109 12.42 -13.44 4.35
N GLY A 110 12.92 -14.20 3.37
CA GLY A 110 12.43 -14.12 1.99
C GLY A 110 10.93 -14.43 1.88
N GLN A 111 10.42 -15.43 2.60
CA GLN A 111 8.99 -15.74 2.62
C GLN A 111 8.16 -14.62 3.25
N PHE A 112 8.68 -13.95 4.29
CA PHE A 112 8.02 -12.78 4.88
C PHE A 112 7.95 -11.62 3.89
N LEU A 113 9.05 -11.29 3.20
CA LEU A 113 9.09 -10.23 2.19
C LEU A 113 8.19 -10.55 0.99
N LEU A 114 8.07 -11.82 0.59
CA LEU A 114 7.23 -12.22 -0.55
C LEU A 114 5.74 -11.88 -0.32
N LYS A 115 5.27 -11.86 0.93
CA LYS A 115 3.88 -11.51 1.26
C LYS A 115 3.54 -10.08 0.87
N ASP A 116 4.53 -9.19 0.80
CA ASP A 116 4.35 -7.80 0.38
C ASP A 116 3.83 -7.68 -1.06
N LEU A 117 4.02 -8.70 -1.90
CA LEU A 117 3.40 -8.77 -3.23
C LEU A 117 1.87 -8.76 -3.14
N GLY A 118 1.30 -9.51 -2.20
CA GLY A 118 -0.15 -9.54 -1.98
C GLY A 118 -0.66 -8.24 -1.37
N LEU A 119 0.10 -7.63 -0.46
CA LEU A 119 -0.23 -6.34 0.14
C LEU A 119 -0.17 -5.20 -0.87
N MET A 120 0.79 -5.24 -1.79
CA MET A 120 0.89 -4.31 -2.92
C MET A 120 -0.31 -4.45 -3.86
N ALA A 121 -0.73 -5.68 -4.18
CA ALA A 121 -1.94 -5.90 -4.99
C ALA A 121 -3.21 -5.37 -4.30
N ALA A 122 -3.32 -5.53 -2.97
CA ALA A 122 -4.38 -4.92 -2.18
C ALA A 122 -4.29 -3.38 -2.25
N ALA A 123 -3.11 -2.79 -2.14
CA ALA A 123 -2.93 -1.34 -2.25
C ALA A 123 -3.38 -0.80 -3.62
N VAL A 124 -3.11 -1.51 -4.72
CA VAL A 124 -3.63 -1.17 -6.05
C VAL A 124 -5.16 -1.18 -6.06
N ASN A 125 -5.80 -2.14 -5.40
CA ASN A 125 -7.26 -2.16 -5.26
C ASN A 125 -7.78 -0.95 -4.47
N VAL A 126 -7.05 -0.47 -3.45
CA VAL A 126 -7.41 0.76 -2.73
C VAL A 126 -7.43 1.97 -3.67
N ILE A 127 -6.47 2.08 -4.59
CA ILE A 127 -6.43 3.16 -5.59
C ILE A 127 -7.71 3.11 -6.46
N ALA A 128 -8.10 1.92 -6.90
CA ALA A 128 -9.28 1.71 -7.73
C ALA A 128 -10.62 1.94 -7.00
N MET A 129 -10.62 1.99 -5.65
CA MET A 129 -11.84 2.29 -4.87
C MET A 129 -12.22 3.76 -4.88
N ALA A 130 -11.30 4.65 -5.23
CA ALA A 130 -11.64 6.06 -5.34
C ALA A 130 -12.64 6.26 -6.47
N PRO A 131 -13.70 7.07 -6.27
CA PRO A 131 -14.59 7.44 -7.35
C PRO A 131 -13.75 8.03 -8.48
N ALA A 132 -13.84 7.45 -9.69
CA ALA A 132 -13.26 8.06 -10.87
C ALA A 132 -13.78 9.50 -10.92
N SER A 133 -12.91 10.49 -10.77
CA SER A 133 -13.28 11.90 -10.86
C SER A 133 -14.21 12.06 -12.06
N GLN A 134 -15.41 12.57 -11.79
CA GLN A 134 -16.48 12.75 -12.77
C GLN A 134 -15.85 13.28 -14.06
N ALA A 135 -15.78 12.42 -15.08
CA ALA A 135 -15.46 12.85 -16.42
C ALA A 135 -16.41 14.01 -16.74
N LEU A 136 -15.80 15.15 -17.11
CA LEU A 136 -16.40 16.47 -17.28
C LEU A 136 -17.91 16.42 -17.58
N PRO A 137 -18.74 17.24 -16.90
CA PRO A 137 -20.16 17.32 -17.23
C PRO A 137 -20.29 17.55 -18.73
N ALA A 138 -20.93 16.60 -19.43
CA ALA A 138 -21.25 16.75 -20.83
C ALA A 138 -21.98 18.08 -20.99
N MET A 139 -21.33 19.02 -21.69
CA MET A 139 -21.91 20.32 -22.01
C MET A 139 -23.32 20.09 -22.57
N PRO A 140 -24.37 20.74 -22.03
CA PRO A 140 -25.71 20.60 -22.54
C PRO A 140 -25.69 20.90 -24.04
N ARG A 141 -26.15 19.95 -24.86
CA ARG A 141 -26.56 20.29 -26.23
C ARG A 141 -27.66 21.32 -26.06
N SER A 142 -27.34 22.60 -26.29
CA SER A 142 -28.34 23.63 -26.42
C SER A 142 -29.30 23.18 -27.51
N VAL A 143 -30.54 22.95 -27.08
CA VAL A 143 -31.71 22.84 -27.91
C VAL A 143 -31.75 24.10 -28.77
N ALA A 144 -31.28 23.99 -30.01
CA ALA A 144 -31.64 24.92 -31.08
C ALA A 144 -32.70 24.21 -31.92
N VAL A 145 -33.88 24.07 -31.33
CA VAL A 145 -35.13 23.80 -32.05
C VAL A 145 -36.06 24.97 -31.72
N GLU A 146 -36.59 25.54 -32.79
CA GLU A 146 -37.72 26.46 -32.88
C GLU A 146 -37.54 27.90 -32.38
N VAL A 147 -37.19 28.78 -33.32
CA VAL A 147 -37.97 30.02 -33.52
C VAL A 147 -38.23 30.20 -35.01
N HIS A 148 -39.50 29.98 -35.39
CA HIS A 148 -40.22 30.42 -36.60
C HIS A 148 -39.77 29.91 -37.98
#